data_AF-A0A545BD48-F1
#
_entry.id   AF-A0A545BD48-F1
#
_cell.length_a   1.000
_cell.length_b   1.000
_cell.length_c   1.000
_cell.angle_alpha   90.00
_cell.angle_beta   90.00
_cell.angle_gamma   90.00
#
_symmetry.space_group_name_H-M   'P 1'
#
loop_
_entity.id
_entity.type
_entity.pdbx_description
1 polymer ?
#
loop_
_entity_poly.entity_id
_entity_poly.type
_entity_poly.pdbx_seq_one_letter_code
_entity_poly.pdbx_strand_id
1 'polypeptide(L)'
;MAGLIKREDIDEVRQRTDIKEVVDGYVTLKGAGLGSFKGLCPFHDERSPSFTVRPQVGRYHCFGCGEDGDAISFVQKMDHSSFHEAVEKLAARIGYELRYEDGGTGPSREEVGKRQRLLDAHKIADEFFRAQLLTPGAAEGRNFLDGRGFDRAAAEHFGVGYAPQGWDALLKHLRGRGFTDAELKLTGMFSEGNRGIYDRFRGRLIWPIRDIAGDTIGFGARKLYEDDQGPKYLNTPETTLYKKSQVLYGIDIAKRNIAKERQLVVVEGYTDVMACHLAGVTTAVATCGTAFGTEHIKVARRLLSDDGSGGEVIFTFDGDAAGQKAALRAFEEDQRFQAQTYVAVEPSGADPCDLRQLKGDSAVRDLISSRKPLFEFAIKASLRRHNLDTVEGRVAALREAAPVVAQIRDSAARPGYTRELAGWLGMPIEEVSRFVGGAAKRAAAGGAGEQSTAPASSGPVFQRPDPRDPIAGMERQALEVVLQEPSVLGGGAWERFEASQFTTPAYAAVHTAVRAAGLAHSDDPVAWVEQVRQEVPEPLRPLVSELAVTPLPASTAEAMQRYCRDILARLFELQITRIKADKMGQLQRLDAGANPEEFQRLNRELMQLEMERRSLRSDG
;
A
#
# COMPACT_ATOMS: atom_id res chain seq x y z
N MET A 1 -47.75 12.57 -18.00
CA MET A 1 -47.49 11.12 -17.81
C MET A 1 -46.54 10.70 -18.91
N ALA A 2 -45.38 10.11 -18.61
CA ALA A 2 -44.57 9.50 -19.67
C ALA A 2 -45.24 8.19 -20.10
N GLY A 3 -45.38 7.98 -21.41
CA GLY A 3 -45.95 6.77 -21.98
C GLY A 3 -45.05 5.54 -21.78
N LEU A 4 -45.64 4.35 -21.87
CA LEU A 4 -44.97 3.08 -22.16
C LEU A 4 -44.21 3.17 -23.48
N ILE A 5 -42.95 2.74 -23.51
CA ILE A 5 -42.24 2.57 -24.78
C ILE A 5 -42.95 1.49 -25.60
N LYS A 6 -43.16 1.73 -26.90
CA LYS A 6 -43.77 0.75 -27.79
C LYS A 6 -43.01 -0.57 -27.72
N ARG A 7 -43.74 -1.67 -27.62
CA ARG A 7 -43.15 -3.02 -27.53
C ARG A 7 -42.22 -3.34 -28.70
N GLU A 8 -42.58 -2.89 -29.90
CA GLU A 8 -41.74 -2.98 -31.11
C GLU A 8 -40.38 -2.31 -30.90
N ASP A 9 -40.36 -1.13 -30.29
CA ASP A 9 -39.12 -0.36 -30.06
C ASP A 9 -38.26 -0.99 -28.96
N ILE A 10 -38.88 -1.56 -27.92
CA ILE A 10 -38.17 -2.35 -26.90
C ILE A 10 -37.49 -3.56 -27.55
N ASP A 11 -38.20 -4.27 -28.42
CA ASP A 11 -37.68 -5.44 -29.11
C ASP A 11 -36.57 -5.06 -30.09
N GLU A 12 -36.70 -3.93 -30.78
CA GLU A 12 -35.67 -3.39 -31.68
C GLU A 12 -34.40 -3.02 -30.91
N VAL A 13 -34.52 -2.33 -29.77
CA VAL A 13 -33.39 -2.02 -28.88
C VAL A 13 -32.74 -3.30 -28.40
N ARG A 14 -33.53 -4.30 -27.97
CA ARG A 14 -33.00 -5.59 -27.49
C ARG A 14 -32.23 -6.33 -28.60
N GLN A 15 -32.72 -6.31 -29.84
CA GLN A 15 -32.08 -7.00 -30.97
C GLN A 15 -30.81 -6.30 -31.47
N ARG A 16 -30.82 -4.96 -31.52
CA ARG A 16 -29.68 -4.17 -32.01
C ARG A 16 -28.56 -3.98 -30.98
N THR A 17 -28.88 -4.14 -29.70
CA THR A 17 -27.90 -3.99 -28.62
C THR A 17 -26.96 -5.19 -28.57
N ASP A 18 -25.67 -4.98 -28.81
CA ASP A 18 -24.66 -6.00 -28.50
C ASP A 18 -24.44 -6.06 -26.98
N ILE A 19 -24.99 -7.12 -26.36
CA ILE A 19 -24.83 -7.37 -24.93
C ILE A 19 -23.37 -7.46 -24.49
N LYS A 20 -22.44 -7.94 -25.34
CA LYS A 20 -21.02 -7.96 -24.97
C LYS A 20 -20.48 -6.55 -24.85
N GLU A 21 -20.79 -5.65 -25.77
CA GLU A 21 -20.33 -4.25 -25.67
C GLU A 21 -20.90 -3.51 -24.46
N VAL A 22 -22.13 -3.86 -24.08
CA VAL A 22 -22.76 -3.33 -22.85
C VAL A 22 -22.00 -3.83 -21.64
N VAL A 23 -21.81 -5.15 -21.50
CA VAL A 23 -21.14 -5.75 -20.34
C VAL A 23 -19.66 -5.36 -20.26
N ASP A 24 -18.94 -5.33 -21.40
CA ASP A 24 -17.55 -4.85 -21.50
C ASP A 24 -17.40 -3.39 -21.03
N GLY A 25 -18.50 -2.64 -20.99
CA GLY A 25 -18.54 -1.31 -20.41
C GLY A 25 -18.30 -1.27 -18.90
N TYR A 26 -18.47 -2.40 -18.19
CA TYR A 26 -18.46 -2.50 -16.73
C TYR A 26 -17.47 -3.54 -16.19
N VAL A 27 -17.25 -4.64 -16.92
CA VAL A 27 -16.36 -5.73 -16.51
C VAL A 27 -15.55 -6.23 -17.69
N THR A 28 -14.32 -6.70 -17.45
CA THR A 28 -13.50 -7.26 -18.52
C THR A 28 -13.94 -8.67 -18.86
N LEU A 29 -14.32 -8.91 -20.12
CA LEU A 29 -14.64 -10.24 -20.64
C LEU A 29 -13.50 -10.82 -21.48
N LYS A 30 -13.32 -12.14 -21.38
CA LYS A 30 -12.36 -12.93 -22.17
C LYS A 30 -13.08 -13.99 -22.98
N GLY A 31 -12.51 -14.40 -24.12
CA GLY A 31 -13.08 -15.49 -24.93
C GLY A 31 -13.12 -16.81 -24.15
N ALA A 32 -14.27 -17.49 -24.15
CA ALA A 32 -14.52 -18.74 -23.45
C ALA A 32 -15.16 -19.78 -24.39
N GLY A 33 -14.60 -19.91 -25.59
CA GLY A 33 -15.13 -20.74 -26.68
C GLY A 33 -15.80 -19.91 -27.79
N LEU A 34 -16.25 -20.59 -28.85
CA LEU A 34 -16.81 -19.92 -30.04
C LEU A 34 -18.10 -19.16 -29.68
N GLY A 35 -18.06 -17.84 -29.80
CA GLY A 35 -19.19 -16.95 -29.51
C GLY A 35 -19.60 -16.87 -28.03
N SER A 36 -18.69 -17.23 -27.11
CA SER A 36 -18.91 -17.15 -25.66
C SER A 36 -17.80 -16.35 -25.00
N PHE A 37 -18.17 -15.50 -24.06
CA PHE A 37 -17.26 -14.64 -23.32
C PHE A 37 -17.47 -14.82 -21.83
N LYS A 38 -16.41 -14.69 -21.04
CA LYS A 38 -16.44 -14.95 -19.59
C LYS A 38 -15.64 -13.91 -18.82
N GLY A 39 -16.13 -13.49 -17.66
CA GLY A 39 -15.47 -12.55 -16.76
C GLY A 39 -15.88 -12.77 -15.31
N LEU A 40 -15.41 -11.89 -14.43
CA LEU A 40 -15.87 -11.85 -13.03
C LEU A 40 -17.28 -11.26 -12.97
N CYS A 41 -18.13 -11.86 -12.15
CA CYS A 41 -19.48 -11.38 -11.95
C CYS A 41 -19.48 -9.99 -11.29
N PRO A 42 -20.21 -9.00 -11.84
CA PRO A 42 -20.36 -7.71 -11.18
C PRO A 42 -21.37 -7.74 -10.02
N PHE A 43 -22.24 -8.75 -9.96
CA PHE A 43 -23.36 -8.84 -9.01
C PHE A 43 -23.00 -9.55 -7.69
N HIS A 44 -21.87 -10.26 -7.64
CA HIS A 44 -21.39 -10.89 -6.42
C HIS A 44 -19.86 -10.96 -6.40
N ASP A 45 -19.30 -11.26 -5.23
CA ASP A 45 -17.85 -11.24 -5.01
C ASP A 45 -17.27 -12.67 -5.14
N GLU A 46 -16.55 -12.92 -6.23
CA GLU A 46 -15.95 -14.24 -6.56
C GLU A 46 -14.46 -14.15 -6.94
N ARG A 47 -13.78 -15.31 -6.92
CA ARG A 47 -12.36 -15.46 -7.27
C ARG A 47 -12.15 -15.96 -8.71
N SER A 48 -12.92 -16.95 -9.13
CA SER A 48 -12.86 -17.49 -10.48
C SER A 48 -13.95 -16.84 -11.33
N PRO A 49 -13.68 -16.49 -12.60
CA PRO A 49 -14.72 -16.05 -13.51
C PRO A 49 -15.86 -17.07 -13.52
N SER A 50 -17.10 -16.64 -13.29
CA SER A 50 -18.31 -17.46 -13.49
C SER A 50 -19.37 -16.77 -14.34
N PHE A 51 -19.19 -15.48 -14.63
CA PHE A 51 -20.09 -14.67 -15.44
C PHE A 51 -19.83 -14.91 -16.92
N THR A 52 -20.82 -15.47 -17.64
CA THR A 52 -20.73 -15.82 -19.06
C THR A 52 -21.70 -15.00 -19.89
N VAL A 53 -21.24 -14.45 -21.01
CA VAL A 53 -22.03 -13.67 -21.97
C VAL A 53 -21.96 -14.33 -23.34
N ARG A 54 -23.12 -14.52 -23.98
CA ARG A 54 -23.20 -15.07 -25.35
C ARG A 54 -23.93 -14.07 -26.26
N PRO A 55 -23.19 -13.24 -27.02
CA PRO A 55 -23.78 -12.19 -27.87
C PRO A 55 -24.79 -12.71 -28.88
N GLN A 56 -24.50 -13.85 -29.49
CA GLN A 56 -25.39 -14.51 -30.46
C GLN A 56 -26.76 -14.91 -29.86
N VAL A 57 -26.82 -15.09 -28.54
CA VAL A 57 -28.04 -15.41 -27.80
C VAL A 57 -28.64 -14.17 -27.14
N GLY A 58 -27.90 -13.05 -27.09
CA GLY A 58 -28.31 -11.81 -26.43
C GLY A 58 -28.46 -11.94 -24.91
N ARG A 59 -27.78 -12.89 -24.27
CA ARG A 59 -27.96 -13.22 -22.84
C ARG A 59 -26.65 -13.39 -22.07
N TYR A 60 -26.73 -13.11 -20.77
CA TYR A 60 -25.72 -13.44 -19.78
C TYR A 60 -26.23 -14.45 -18.74
N HIS A 61 -25.33 -15.20 -18.14
CA HIS A 61 -25.61 -16.04 -16.97
C HIS A 61 -24.37 -16.16 -16.09
N CYS A 62 -24.57 -16.06 -14.78
CA CYS A 62 -23.55 -16.26 -13.75
C CYS A 62 -23.69 -17.64 -13.12
N PHE A 63 -22.75 -18.53 -13.37
CA PHE A 63 -22.76 -19.88 -12.79
C PHE A 63 -22.41 -19.90 -11.29
N GLY A 64 -21.92 -18.80 -10.73
CA GLY A 64 -21.61 -18.66 -9.30
C GLY A 64 -22.83 -18.28 -8.44
N CYS A 65 -23.53 -17.20 -8.80
CA CYS A 65 -24.67 -16.68 -8.04
C CYS A 65 -26.04 -16.93 -8.67
N GLY A 66 -26.10 -17.51 -9.88
CA GLY A 66 -27.34 -17.80 -10.60
C GLY A 66 -27.94 -16.63 -11.38
N GLU A 67 -27.37 -15.42 -11.25
CA GLU A 67 -27.86 -14.23 -11.96
C GLU A 67 -27.88 -14.41 -13.47
N ASP A 68 -29.03 -14.17 -14.11
CA ASP A 68 -29.22 -14.23 -15.56
C ASP A 68 -29.98 -13.02 -16.09
N GLY A 69 -29.89 -12.79 -17.41
CA GLY A 69 -30.64 -11.72 -18.06
C GLY A 69 -30.18 -11.42 -19.49
N ASP A 70 -30.79 -10.39 -20.07
CA ASP A 70 -30.39 -9.75 -21.32
C ASP A 70 -29.65 -8.41 -21.06
N ALA A 71 -29.33 -7.67 -22.13
CA ALA A 71 -28.64 -6.38 -22.02
C ALA A 71 -29.43 -5.35 -21.19
N ILE A 72 -30.76 -5.32 -21.32
CA ILE A 72 -31.62 -4.41 -20.56
C ILE A 72 -31.55 -4.76 -19.08
N SER A 73 -31.74 -6.04 -18.75
CA SER A 73 -31.72 -6.54 -17.37
C SER A 73 -30.36 -6.28 -16.70
N PHE A 74 -29.26 -6.40 -17.46
CA PHE A 74 -27.91 -6.10 -17.00
C PHE A 74 -27.77 -4.62 -16.61
N VAL A 75 -28.17 -3.70 -17.50
CA VAL A 75 -28.11 -2.25 -17.26
C VAL A 75 -28.97 -1.86 -16.06
N GLN A 76 -30.19 -2.39 -15.95
CA GLN A 76 -31.06 -2.14 -14.79
C GLN A 76 -30.37 -2.46 -13.46
N LYS A 77 -29.70 -3.60 -13.39
CA LYS A 77 -29.03 -4.05 -12.15
C LYS A 77 -27.74 -3.27 -11.90
N MET A 78 -26.95 -2.99 -12.94
CA MET A 78 -25.67 -2.28 -12.81
C MET A 78 -25.85 -0.80 -12.45
N ASP A 79 -26.82 -0.14 -13.08
CA ASP A 79 -27.05 1.30 -12.90
C ASP A 79 -28.10 1.59 -11.82
N HIS A 80 -28.72 0.54 -11.27
CA HIS A 80 -29.90 0.62 -10.42
C HIS A 80 -31.04 1.42 -11.08
N SER A 81 -31.27 1.18 -12.38
CA SER A 81 -32.25 1.88 -13.20
C SER A 81 -33.52 1.05 -13.48
N SER A 82 -34.60 1.72 -13.84
CA SER A 82 -35.85 1.08 -14.25
C SER A 82 -35.71 0.46 -15.64
N PHE A 83 -36.67 -0.40 -15.99
CA PHE A 83 -36.73 -1.00 -17.31
C PHE A 83 -36.77 0.05 -18.42
N HIS A 84 -37.55 1.13 -18.23
CA HIS A 84 -37.70 2.18 -19.25
C HIS A 84 -36.39 2.95 -19.45
N GLU A 85 -35.72 3.34 -18.37
CA GLU A 85 -34.44 4.05 -18.44
C GLU A 85 -33.34 3.17 -19.04
N ALA A 86 -33.30 1.88 -18.71
CA ALA A 86 -32.36 0.95 -19.33
C ALA A 86 -32.60 0.85 -20.85
N VAL A 87 -33.86 0.82 -21.29
CA VAL A 87 -34.20 0.85 -22.72
C VAL A 87 -33.81 2.19 -23.36
N GLU A 88 -34.09 3.33 -22.72
CA GLU A 88 -33.71 4.66 -23.20
C GLU A 88 -32.19 4.82 -23.32
N LYS A 89 -31.43 4.37 -22.31
CA LYS A 89 -29.97 4.41 -22.30
C LYS A 89 -29.38 3.56 -23.42
N LEU A 90 -29.93 2.36 -23.63
CA LEU A 90 -29.50 1.48 -24.72
C LEU A 90 -29.92 2.03 -26.09
N ALA A 91 -31.12 2.60 -26.23
CA ALA A 91 -31.59 3.23 -27.45
C ALA A 91 -30.69 4.42 -27.85
N ALA A 92 -30.35 5.30 -26.90
CA ALA A 92 -29.43 6.40 -27.11
C ALA A 92 -28.04 5.91 -27.56
N ARG A 93 -27.55 4.81 -26.98
CA ARG A 93 -26.26 4.19 -27.33
C ARG A 93 -26.21 3.69 -28.77
N ILE A 94 -27.33 3.17 -29.29
CA ILE A 94 -27.42 2.68 -30.68
C ILE A 94 -27.99 3.73 -31.65
N GLY A 95 -28.27 4.95 -31.18
CA GLY A 95 -28.87 6.01 -31.99
C GLY A 95 -30.31 5.70 -32.46
N TYR A 96 -31.08 4.96 -31.66
CA TYR A 96 -32.47 4.60 -31.96
C TYR A 96 -33.45 5.54 -31.25
N GLU A 97 -34.42 6.08 -31.98
CA GLU A 97 -35.45 6.97 -31.45
C GLU A 97 -36.67 6.16 -30.96
N LEU A 98 -37.03 6.32 -29.68
CA LEU A 98 -38.11 5.59 -29.05
C LEU A 98 -39.46 6.28 -29.22
N ARG A 99 -40.52 5.49 -29.48
CA ARG A 99 -41.91 5.93 -29.54
C ARG A 99 -42.65 5.46 -28.29
N TYR A 100 -43.57 6.28 -27.79
CA TYR A 100 -44.28 6.05 -26.52
C TYR A 100 -45.81 5.92 -26.74
N GLU A 101 -46.47 5.07 -25.95
CA GLU A 101 -47.91 4.84 -25.81
C GLU A 101 -48.36 5.18 -24.39
N ASP A 102 -49.56 5.71 -24.14
CA ASP A 102 -49.93 6.08 -22.77
C ASP A 102 -50.25 4.86 -21.87
N GLY A 103 -49.52 4.72 -20.75
CA GLY A 103 -50.01 4.10 -19.50
C GLY A 103 -49.47 2.72 -19.11
N GLY A 104 -48.47 2.65 -18.21
CA GLY A 104 -47.99 1.37 -17.64
C GLY A 104 -47.39 1.44 -16.23
N THR A 105 -47.63 0.38 -15.45
CA THR A 105 -47.33 0.18 -14.03
C THR A 105 -46.05 -0.64 -13.79
N GLY A 106 -44.97 0.03 -13.38
CA GLY A 106 -43.71 -0.58 -12.94
C GLY A 106 -43.44 -0.36 -11.43
N PRO A 107 -42.25 -0.75 -10.92
CA PRO A 107 -41.85 -0.48 -9.53
C PRO A 107 -41.95 1.03 -9.22
N SER A 108 -42.12 1.41 -7.95
CA SER A 108 -42.45 2.80 -7.53
C SER A 108 -41.68 3.84 -8.35
N ARG A 109 -42.39 4.50 -9.27
CA ARG A 109 -41.89 5.51 -10.23
C ARG A 109 -41.11 6.63 -9.53
N GLU A 110 -41.38 6.81 -8.25
CA GLU A 110 -40.87 7.89 -7.42
C GLU A 110 -39.40 7.71 -7.05
N GLU A 111 -38.92 6.50 -6.72
CA GLU A 111 -37.52 6.29 -6.32
C GLU A 111 -36.57 6.23 -7.52
N VAL A 112 -37.03 5.60 -8.60
CA VAL A 112 -36.22 5.38 -9.80
C VAL A 112 -36.15 6.64 -10.67
N GLY A 113 -37.30 7.28 -10.92
CA GLY A 113 -37.34 8.57 -11.60
C GLY A 113 -36.55 9.64 -10.85
N LYS A 114 -36.45 9.52 -9.52
CA LYS A 114 -35.61 10.39 -8.70
C LYS A 114 -34.13 10.17 -8.95
N ARG A 115 -33.62 8.94 -9.05
CA ARG A 115 -32.19 8.69 -9.38
C ARG A 115 -31.84 9.26 -10.75
N GLN A 116 -32.64 8.98 -11.77
CA GLN A 116 -32.42 9.53 -13.11
C GLN A 116 -32.48 11.05 -13.12
N ARG A 117 -33.44 11.65 -12.39
CA ARG A 117 -33.47 13.11 -12.25
C ARG A 117 -32.18 13.66 -11.65
N LEU A 118 -31.60 13.00 -10.66
CA LEU A 118 -30.32 13.44 -10.10
C LEU A 118 -29.19 13.31 -11.13
N LEU A 119 -29.14 12.25 -11.93
CA LEU A 119 -28.15 12.09 -13.01
C LEU A 119 -28.30 13.18 -14.09
N ASP A 120 -29.53 13.49 -14.50
CA ASP A 120 -29.82 14.57 -15.44
C ASP A 120 -29.35 15.93 -14.91
N ALA A 121 -29.53 16.18 -13.60
CA ALA A 121 -29.05 17.39 -12.95
C ALA A 121 -27.52 17.51 -13.06
N HIS A 122 -26.80 16.42 -12.82
CA HIS A 122 -25.33 16.39 -12.92
C HIS A 122 -24.86 16.54 -14.36
N LYS A 123 -25.54 15.92 -15.34
CA LYS A 123 -25.23 16.09 -16.75
C LYS A 123 -25.39 17.55 -17.19
N ILE A 124 -26.51 18.19 -16.85
CA ILE A 124 -26.74 19.60 -17.19
C ILE A 124 -25.76 20.51 -16.45
N ALA A 125 -25.40 20.19 -15.21
CA ALA A 125 -24.39 20.94 -14.46
C ALA A 125 -22.99 20.81 -15.08
N ASP A 126 -22.60 19.62 -15.55
CA ASP A 126 -21.35 19.38 -16.28
C ASP A 126 -21.30 20.24 -17.56
N GLU A 127 -22.35 20.19 -18.39
CA GLU A 127 -22.48 21.04 -19.59
C GLU A 127 -22.40 22.53 -19.25
N PHE A 128 -23.08 22.95 -18.18
CA PHE A 128 -23.03 24.32 -17.68
C PHE A 128 -21.59 24.74 -17.29
N PHE A 129 -20.91 23.97 -16.44
CA PHE A 129 -19.56 24.30 -15.99
C PHE A 129 -18.54 24.32 -17.13
N ARG A 130 -18.65 23.39 -18.08
CA ARG A 130 -17.81 23.38 -19.29
C ARG A 130 -18.00 24.65 -20.12
N ALA A 131 -19.25 25.07 -20.32
CA ALA A 131 -19.55 26.32 -21.01
C ALA A 131 -19.01 27.55 -20.25
N GLN A 132 -19.09 27.56 -18.92
CA GLN A 132 -18.58 28.64 -18.08
C GLN A 132 -17.06 28.81 -18.18
N LEU A 133 -16.29 27.74 -18.43
CA LEU A 133 -14.83 27.81 -18.59
C LEU A 133 -14.41 28.68 -19.80
N LEU A 134 -15.30 28.84 -20.80
CA LEU A 134 -15.05 29.65 -21.99
C LEU A 134 -15.38 31.15 -21.78
N THR A 135 -15.99 31.51 -20.65
CA THR A 135 -16.40 32.89 -20.38
C THR A 135 -15.23 33.75 -19.88
N PRO A 136 -15.29 35.09 -19.98
CA PRO A 136 -14.26 35.97 -19.42
C PRO A 136 -14.02 35.76 -17.92
N GLY A 137 -15.06 35.40 -17.14
CA GLY A 137 -14.96 35.17 -15.70
C GLY A 137 -14.06 33.99 -15.31
N ALA A 138 -13.81 33.06 -16.22
CA ALA A 138 -12.96 31.90 -16.00
C ALA A 138 -11.47 32.13 -16.34
N ALA A 139 -11.03 33.38 -16.53
CA ALA A 139 -9.64 33.70 -16.90
C ALA A 139 -8.60 33.07 -15.97
N GLU A 140 -8.77 33.19 -14.65
CA GLU A 140 -7.87 32.55 -13.66
C GLU A 140 -7.85 31.02 -13.78
N GLY A 141 -9.00 30.41 -14.08
CA GLY A 141 -9.08 28.97 -14.30
C GLY A 141 -8.29 28.52 -15.52
N ARG A 142 -8.37 29.28 -16.62
CA ARG A 142 -7.59 28.98 -17.83
C ARG A 142 -6.09 29.23 -17.63
N ASN A 143 -5.72 30.34 -17.00
CA ASN A 143 -4.33 30.63 -16.64
C ASN A 143 -3.72 29.51 -15.78
N PHE A 144 -4.50 28.98 -14.84
CA PHE A 144 -4.07 27.84 -14.02
C PHE A 144 -3.81 26.58 -14.87
N LEU A 145 -4.71 26.24 -15.79
CA LEU A 145 -4.57 25.07 -16.67
C LEU A 145 -3.37 25.23 -17.62
N ASP A 146 -3.25 26.40 -18.25
CA ASP A 146 -2.14 26.73 -19.15
C ASP A 146 -0.79 26.67 -18.42
N GLY A 147 -0.74 27.24 -17.20
CA GLY A 147 0.45 27.19 -16.34
C GLY A 147 0.84 25.78 -15.89
N ARG A 148 -0.07 24.80 -16.00
CA ARG A 148 0.17 23.37 -15.75
C ARG A 148 0.37 22.56 -17.03
N GLY A 149 0.39 23.21 -18.20
CA GLY A 149 0.56 22.57 -19.50
C GLY A 149 -0.67 21.78 -19.96
N PHE A 150 -1.87 22.19 -19.54
CA PHE A 150 -3.15 21.66 -20.01
C PHE A 150 -3.81 22.66 -20.95
N ASP A 151 -3.75 22.37 -22.24
CA ASP A 151 -4.39 23.20 -23.25
C ASP A 151 -5.93 23.01 -23.27
N ARG A 152 -6.58 23.75 -24.18
CA ARG A 152 -8.02 23.64 -24.37
C ARG A 152 -8.48 22.23 -24.74
N ALA A 153 -7.72 21.52 -25.57
CA ALA A 153 -8.09 20.17 -25.99
C ALA A 153 -8.06 19.19 -24.81
N ALA A 154 -7.06 19.32 -23.93
CA ALA A 154 -6.99 18.59 -22.68
C ALA A 154 -8.20 18.93 -21.79
N ALA A 155 -8.48 20.22 -21.57
CA ALA A 155 -9.63 20.63 -20.76
C ALA A 155 -10.95 20.05 -21.30
N GLU A 156 -11.17 20.05 -22.63
CA GLU A 156 -12.35 19.47 -23.27
C GLU A 156 -12.41 17.94 -23.14
N HIS A 157 -11.26 17.25 -23.28
CA HIS A 157 -11.16 15.79 -23.16
C HIS A 157 -11.57 15.29 -21.77
N PHE A 158 -11.07 15.93 -20.71
CA PHE A 158 -11.39 15.58 -19.32
C PHE A 158 -12.68 16.24 -18.80
N GLY A 159 -13.32 17.08 -19.64
CA GLY A 159 -14.53 17.80 -19.27
C GLY A 159 -14.34 18.84 -18.18
N VAL A 160 -13.14 19.41 -18.06
CA VAL A 160 -12.86 20.47 -17.08
C VAL A 160 -13.80 21.65 -17.32
N GLY A 161 -14.35 22.16 -16.23
CA GLY A 161 -15.27 23.30 -16.22
C GLY A 161 -14.87 24.38 -15.22
N TYR A 162 -15.70 25.40 -15.10
CA TYR A 162 -15.53 26.48 -14.13
C TYR A 162 -16.86 26.76 -13.42
N ALA A 163 -16.85 26.76 -12.10
CA ALA A 163 -17.95 27.25 -11.30
C ALA A 163 -17.80 28.77 -11.13
N PRO A 164 -18.72 29.58 -11.66
CA PRO A 164 -18.62 31.03 -11.56
C PRO A 164 -18.65 31.51 -10.11
N GLN A 165 -18.03 32.67 -9.86
CA GLN A 165 -18.23 33.37 -8.60
C GLN A 165 -19.71 33.77 -8.46
N GLY A 166 -20.19 33.80 -7.22
CA GLY A 166 -21.60 34.06 -6.92
C GLY A 166 -22.21 32.95 -6.08
N TRP A 167 -23.50 33.08 -5.78
CA TRP A 167 -24.19 32.19 -4.83
C TRP A 167 -25.25 31.30 -5.47
N ASP A 168 -25.72 31.58 -6.68
CA ASP A 168 -26.93 30.93 -7.22
C ASP A 168 -26.94 30.80 -8.75
N ALA A 169 -25.77 30.83 -9.40
CA ALA A 169 -25.69 30.74 -10.85
C ALA A 169 -26.14 29.37 -11.37
N LEU A 170 -25.59 28.29 -10.79
CA LEU A 170 -26.03 26.93 -11.11
C LEU A 170 -27.45 26.69 -10.63
N LEU A 171 -27.81 27.20 -9.43
CA LEU A 171 -29.16 27.08 -8.88
C LEU A 171 -30.22 27.64 -9.83
N LYS A 172 -30.01 28.86 -10.33
CA LYS A 172 -30.90 29.49 -11.31
C LYS A 172 -30.95 28.69 -12.61
N HIS A 173 -29.79 28.20 -13.08
CA HIS A 173 -29.71 27.41 -14.30
C HIS A 173 -30.55 26.13 -14.20
N LEU A 174 -30.41 25.36 -13.12
CA LEU A 174 -31.16 24.11 -12.92
C LEU A 174 -32.65 24.38 -12.61
N ARG A 175 -32.99 25.41 -11.82
CA ARG A 175 -34.41 25.78 -11.65
C ARG A 175 -35.08 26.14 -12.98
N GLY A 176 -34.38 26.86 -13.85
CA GLY A 176 -34.84 27.15 -15.22
C GLY A 176 -35.04 25.91 -16.09
N ARG A 177 -34.47 24.76 -15.71
CA ARG A 177 -34.64 23.44 -16.34
C ARG A 177 -35.64 22.55 -15.58
N GLY A 178 -36.44 23.14 -14.69
CA GLY A 178 -37.54 22.47 -13.99
C GLY A 178 -37.12 21.54 -12.86
N PHE A 179 -35.93 21.74 -12.27
CA PHE A 179 -35.53 21.00 -11.07
C PHE A 179 -36.02 21.71 -9.81
N THR A 180 -36.53 20.93 -8.86
CA THR A 180 -37.02 21.40 -7.57
C THR A 180 -35.88 21.47 -6.54
N ASP A 181 -36.01 22.36 -5.56
CA ASP A 181 -35.02 22.47 -4.47
C ASP A 181 -34.83 21.15 -3.70
N ALA A 182 -35.89 20.35 -3.57
CA ALA A 182 -35.83 19.04 -2.91
C ALA A 182 -34.93 18.05 -3.66
N GLU A 183 -34.99 18.04 -5.00
CA GLU A 183 -34.09 17.22 -5.83
C GLU A 183 -32.65 17.75 -5.74
N LEU A 184 -32.48 19.08 -5.88
CA LEU A 184 -31.16 19.71 -5.90
C LEU A 184 -30.38 19.49 -4.60
N LYS A 185 -31.04 19.48 -3.44
CA LYS A 185 -30.42 19.16 -2.15
C LYS A 185 -29.75 17.77 -2.11
N LEU A 186 -30.28 16.81 -2.86
CA LEU A 186 -29.77 15.43 -2.88
C LEU A 186 -28.57 15.23 -3.80
N THR A 187 -28.28 16.22 -4.67
CA THR A 187 -27.17 16.14 -5.63
C THR A 187 -25.81 16.37 -4.98
N GLY A 188 -25.76 17.06 -3.84
CA GLY A 188 -24.52 17.51 -3.24
C GLY A 188 -23.84 18.69 -3.97
N MET A 189 -24.47 19.25 -5.02
CA MET A 189 -24.01 20.46 -5.72
C MET A 189 -24.38 21.77 -4.99
N PHE A 190 -25.23 21.67 -3.96
CA PHE A 190 -25.76 22.81 -3.22
C PHE A 190 -25.53 22.65 -1.71
N SER A 191 -25.34 23.78 -1.03
CA SER A 191 -25.28 23.88 0.43
C SER A 191 -26.53 24.59 0.94
N GLU A 192 -26.91 24.34 2.20
CA GLU A 192 -28.05 25.02 2.83
C GLU A 192 -27.61 26.25 3.64
N GLY A 193 -28.42 27.30 3.61
CA GLY A 193 -28.26 28.49 4.46
C GLY A 193 -29.61 29.07 4.86
N ASN A 194 -29.58 30.17 5.63
CA ASN A 194 -30.78 30.77 6.22
C ASN A 194 -31.83 31.26 5.19
N ARG A 195 -31.42 31.49 3.94
CA ARG A 195 -32.29 31.98 2.86
C ARG A 195 -32.60 30.91 1.80
N GLY A 196 -32.33 29.63 2.11
CA GLY A 196 -32.49 28.51 1.18
C GLY A 196 -31.15 27.92 0.73
N ILE A 197 -31.20 27.17 -0.36
CA ILE A 197 -30.00 26.53 -0.94
C ILE A 197 -29.20 27.50 -1.81
N TYR A 198 -27.89 27.28 -1.89
CA TYR A 198 -26.95 28.05 -2.70
C TYR A 198 -25.86 27.16 -3.28
N ASP A 199 -25.19 27.63 -4.34
CA ASP A 199 -24.15 26.90 -5.06
C ASP A 199 -23.01 26.52 -4.12
N ARG A 200 -22.69 25.22 -4.06
CA ARG A 200 -21.58 24.72 -3.22
C ARG A 200 -20.23 25.13 -3.78
N PHE A 201 -20.07 24.99 -5.08
CA PHE A 201 -18.84 25.31 -5.81
C PHE A 201 -18.93 26.72 -6.36
N ARG A 202 -17.95 27.58 -6.04
CA ARG A 202 -18.01 29.02 -6.36
C ARG A 202 -16.61 29.53 -6.63
N GLY A 203 -16.38 30.12 -7.81
CA GLY A 203 -15.07 30.62 -8.22
C GLY A 203 -13.98 29.53 -8.27
N ARG A 204 -14.32 28.33 -8.75
CA ARG A 204 -13.43 27.16 -8.70
C ARG A 204 -13.34 26.47 -10.06
N LEU A 205 -12.19 25.89 -10.37
CA LEU A 205 -12.08 24.92 -11.46
C LEU A 205 -12.79 23.62 -11.07
N ILE A 206 -13.49 23.01 -12.01
CA ILE A 206 -14.34 21.85 -11.80
C ILE A 206 -13.85 20.68 -12.64
N TRP A 207 -13.72 19.51 -12.02
CA TRP A 207 -13.53 18.23 -12.69
C TRP A 207 -14.79 17.38 -12.50
N PRO A 208 -15.47 16.95 -13.57
CA PRO A 208 -16.59 16.04 -13.46
C PRO A 208 -16.08 14.67 -13.03
N ILE A 209 -16.72 14.11 -12.01
CA ILE A 209 -16.43 12.76 -11.56
C ILE A 209 -17.48 11.84 -12.14
N ARG A 210 -17.03 10.92 -12.99
CA ARG A 210 -17.87 9.96 -13.71
C ARG A 210 -17.79 8.58 -13.10
N ASP A 211 -18.88 7.84 -13.18
CA ASP A 211 -18.88 6.42 -12.87
C ASP A 211 -18.21 5.60 -14.00
N ILE A 212 -18.15 4.28 -13.83
CA ILE A 212 -17.55 3.40 -14.84
C ILE A 212 -18.32 3.44 -16.18
N ALA A 213 -19.62 3.75 -16.19
CA ALA A 213 -20.42 3.85 -17.39
C ALA A 213 -20.17 5.17 -18.16
N GLY A 214 -19.65 6.19 -17.47
CA GLY A 214 -19.35 7.52 -18.00
C GLY A 214 -20.35 8.60 -17.56
N ASP A 215 -21.32 8.25 -16.71
CA ASP A 215 -22.33 9.19 -16.20
C ASP A 215 -21.71 10.07 -15.11
N THR A 216 -21.95 11.38 -15.18
CA THR A 216 -21.46 12.32 -14.16
C THR A 216 -22.25 12.14 -12.87
N ILE A 217 -21.57 11.77 -11.79
CA ILE A 217 -22.16 11.46 -10.48
C ILE A 217 -21.73 12.43 -9.38
N GLY A 218 -20.75 13.30 -9.66
CA GLY A 218 -20.24 14.28 -8.72
C GLY A 218 -19.18 15.18 -9.36
N PHE A 219 -18.57 16.04 -8.55
CA PHE A 219 -17.58 17.01 -8.99
C PHE A 219 -16.46 17.17 -7.96
N GLY A 220 -15.23 17.33 -8.46
CA GLY A 220 -14.10 17.84 -7.71
C GLY A 220 -13.85 19.30 -8.06
N ALA A 221 -13.63 20.16 -7.05
CA ALA A 221 -13.50 21.60 -7.25
C ALA A 221 -12.23 22.17 -6.62
N ARG A 222 -11.36 22.77 -7.42
CA ARG A 222 -10.10 23.39 -6.94
C ARG A 222 -10.26 24.87 -6.70
N LYS A 223 -9.78 25.34 -5.53
CA LYS A 223 -9.68 26.76 -5.17
C LYS A 223 -8.75 27.49 -6.16
N LEU A 224 -9.18 28.68 -6.61
CA LEU A 224 -8.39 29.57 -7.49
C LEU A 224 -8.03 30.89 -6.82
N TYR A 225 -8.97 31.49 -6.09
CA TYR A 225 -8.83 32.83 -5.53
C TYR A 225 -8.47 32.78 -4.04
N GLU A 226 -7.65 33.70 -3.55
CA GLU A 226 -7.15 33.68 -2.17
C GLU A 226 -8.26 33.91 -1.12
N ASP A 227 -9.26 34.73 -1.46
CA ASP A 227 -10.39 35.13 -0.62
C ASP A 227 -11.33 33.97 -0.26
N ASP A 228 -11.35 32.90 -1.05
CA ASP A 228 -12.09 31.67 -0.77
C ASP A 228 -11.49 30.92 0.44
N GLN A 229 -12.14 30.99 1.60
CA GLN A 229 -11.66 30.33 2.84
C GLN A 229 -11.84 28.80 2.85
N GLY A 230 -12.32 28.19 1.75
CA GLY A 230 -12.51 26.75 1.65
C GLY A 230 -11.21 25.97 1.38
N PRO A 231 -11.27 24.63 1.41
CA PRO A 231 -10.10 23.77 1.19
C PRO A 231 -9.54 23.90 -0.22
N LYS A 232 -8.26 23.51 -0.42
CA LYS A 232 -7.59 23.48 -1.73
C LYS A 232 -8.42 22.71 -2.77
N TYR A 233 -8.94 21.55 -2.39
CA TYR A 233 -9.89 20.76 -3.16
C TYR A 233 -11.16 20.49 -2.35
N LEU A 234 -12.32 20.66 -2.99
CA LEU A 234 -13.64 20.41 -2.44
C LEU A 234 -14.37 19.42 -3.35
N ASN A 235 -14.69 18.24 -2.84
CA ASN A 235 -15.46 17.24 -3.58
C ASN A 235 -16.95 17.30 -3.18
N THR A 236 -17.81 16.78 -4.06
CA THR A 236 -19.20 16.41 -3.71
C THR A 236 -19.20 15.61 -2.40
N PRO A 237 -20.11 15.91 -1.45
CA PRO A 237 -20.30 15.10 -0.25
C PRO A 237 -20.85 13.71 -0.60
N GLU A 238 -20.93 12.80 0.37
CA GLU A 238 -21.58 11.50 0.15
C GLU A 238 -23.04 11.70 -0.29
N THR A 239 -23.43 11.07 -1.40
CA THR A 239 -24.81 11.06 -1.92
C THR A 239 -25.24 9.64 -2.28
N THR A 240 -26.43 9.49 -2.88
CA THR A 240 -26.88 8.22 -3.47
C THR A 240 -26.18 7.90 -4.80
N LEU A 241 -25.63 8.91 -5.48
CA LEU A 241 -24.86 8.75 -6.72
C LEU A 241 -23.36 8.65 -6.46
N TYR A 242 -22.85 9.33 -5.44
CA TYR A 242 -21.43 9.51 -5.20
C TYR A 242 -21.00 8.91 -3.87
N LYS A 243 -20.16 7.87 -3.95
CA LYS A 243 -19.51 7.19 -2.82
C LYS A 243 -18.00 7.31 -2.93
N LYS A 244 -17.36 8.11 -2.06
CA LYS A 244 -15.91 8.37 -2.15
C LYS A 244 -15.07 7.11 -2.07
N SER A 245 -15.54 6.10 -1.35
CA SER A 245 -14.85 4.81 -1.17
C SER A 245 -14.81 3.93 -2.42
N GLN A 246 -15.64 4.21 -3.43
CA GLN A 246 -15.80 3.37 -4.63
C GLN A 246 -15.37 4.08 -5.91
N VAL A 247 -15.35 5.41 -5.90
CA VAL A 247 -15.19 6.22 -7.10
C VAL A 247 -13.72 6.54 -7.37
N LEU A 248 -13.29 6.26 -8.59
CA LEU A 248 -11.96 6.57 -9.11
C LEU A 248 -12.11 7.56 -10.27
N TYR A 249 -11.53 8.75 -10.14
CA TYR A 249 -11.52 9.73 -11.23
C TYR A 249 -10.71 9.21 -12.42
N GLY A 250 -11.23 9.41 -13.63
CA GLY A 250 -10.63 8.94 -14.88
C GLY A 250 -10.93 7.47 -15.21
N ILE A 251 -11.71 6.75 -14.39
CA ILE A 251 -12.01 5.33 -14.61
C ILE A 251 -12.78 5.10 -15.92
N ASP A 252 -13.66 6.01 -16.30
CA ASP A 252 -14.50 5.95 -17.49
C ASP A 252 -13.68 5.95 -18.79
N ILE A 253 -12.61 6.75 -18.83
CA ILE A 253 -11.67 6.82 -19.96
C ILE A 253 -10.56 5.76 -19.86
N ALA A 254 -10.14 5.37 -18.65
CA ALA A 254 -9.04 4.44 -18.45
C ALA A 254 -9.46 2.96 -18.59
N LYS A 255 -10.72 2.60 -18.31
CA LYS A 255 -11.18 1.20 -18.19
C LYS A 255 -10.79 0.30 -19.36
N ARG A 256 -10.84 0.80 -20.59
CA ARG A 256 -10.50 0.02 -21.80
C ARG A 256 -9.02 -0.32 -21.84
N ASN A 257 -8.17 0.65 -21.51
CA ASN A 257 -6.72 0.46 -21.51
C ASN A 257 -6.29 -0.34 -20.28
N ILE A 258 -6.94 -0.18 -19.11
CA ILE A 258 -6.73 -1.03 -17.94
C ILE A 258 -7.02 -2.50 -18.29
N ALA A 259 -8.13 -2.78 -18.97
CA ALA A 259 -8.49 -4.14 -19.39
C ALA A 259 -7.49 -4.72 -20.41
N LYS A 260 -7.02 -3.90 -21.35
CA LYS A 260 -6.11 -4.30 -22.43
C LYS A 260 -4.67 -4.51 -21.94
N GLU A 261 -4.13 -3.54 -21.21
CA GLU A 261 -2.75 -3.51 -20.73
C GLU A 261 -2.58 -4.28 -19.42
N ARG A 262 -3.69 -4.54 -18.72
CA ARG A 262 -3.74 -5.20 -17.40
C ARG A 262 -2.91 -4.45 -16.37
N GLN A 263 -2.92 -3.13 -16.48
CA GLN A 263 -2.22 -2.23 -15.61
C GLN A 263 -3.22 -1.19 -15.12
N LEU A 264 -3.19 -0.90 -13.82
CA LEU A 264 -3.89 0.22 -13.21
C LEU A 264 -2.85 1.13 -12.55
N VAL A 265 -2.77 2.39 -12.97
CA VAL A 265 -1.89 3.37 -12.32
C VAL A 265 -2.75 4.24 -11.40
N VAL A 266 -2.44 4.25 -10.11
CA VAL A 266 -3.15 5.06 -9.10
C VAL A 266 -2.28 6.25 -8.75
N VAL A 267 -2.80 7.45 -9.03
CA VAL A 267 -2.14 8.74 -8.77
C VAL A 267 -2.94 9.55 -7.75
N GLU A 268 -2.38 10.67 -7.28
CA GLU A 268 -2.97 11.42 -6.16
C GLU A 268 -4.15 12.31 -6.54
N GLY A 269 -4.04 13.03 -7.66
CA GLY A 269 -4.97 14.09 -8.00
C GLY A 269 -5.49 14.08 -9.43
N TYR A 270 -6.48 14.94 -9.68
CA TYR A 270 -7.11 15.11 -10.98
C TYR A 270 -6.10 15.53 -12.06
N THR A 271 -5.19 16.44 -11.72
CA THR A 271 -4.15 16.93 -12.63
C THR A 271 -3.13 15.85 -12.99
N ASP A 272 -2.85 14.92 -12.07
CA ASP A 272 -1.90 13.84 -12.31
C ASP A 272 -2.48 12.82 -13.27
N VAL A 273 -3.79 12.53 -13.15
CA VAL A 273 -4.50 11.71 -14.15
C VAL A 273 -4.42 12.39 -15.51
N MET A 274 -4.69 13.70 -15.60
CA MET A 274 -4.58 14.43 -16.86
C MET A 274 -3.16 14.34 -17.45
N ALA A 275 -2.14 14.59 -16.63
CA ALA A 275 -0.75 14.56 -17.05
C ALA A 275 -0.31 13.16 -17.52
N CYS A 276 -0.68 12.11 -16.78
CA CYS A 276 -0.41 10.72 -17.14
C CYS A 276 -1.04 10.36 -18.48
N HIS A 277 -2.33 10.64 -18.67
CA HIS A 277 -3.03 10.33 -19.91
C HIS A 277 -2.43 11.08 -21.11
N LEU A 278 -2.11 12.38 -20.96
CA LEU A 278 -1.43 13.15 -22.02
C LEU A 278 -0.02 12.60 -22.33
N ALA A 279 0.67 12.06 -21.32
CA ALA A 279 1.98 11.43 -21.48
C ALA A 279 1.91 9.99 -22.05
N GLY A 280 0.72 9.46 -22.31
CA GLY A 280 0.49 8.11 -22.83
C GLY A 280 0.28 7.03 -21.77
N VAL A 281 0.29 7.37 -20.48
CA VAL A 281 -0.08 6.48 -19.36
C VAL A 281 -1.59 6.54 -19.18
N THR A 282 -2.31 5.91 -20.10
CA THR A 282 -3.77 5.99 -20.22
C THR A 282 -4.54 5.07 -19.26
N THR A 283 -3.83 4.38 -18.38
CA THR A 283 -4.35 3.52 -17.31
C THR A 283 -4.44 4.24 -15.96
N ALA A 284 -4.11 5.54 -15.93
CA ALA A 284 -4.07 6.34 -14.72
C ALA A 284 -5.47 6.73 -14.20
N VAL A 285 -5.66 6.59 -12.89
CA VAL A 285 -6.86 6.98 -12.14
C VAL A 285 -6.46 7.60 -10.80
N ALA A 286 -7.35 8.36 -10.17
CA ALA A 286 -7.12 8.96 -8.85
C ALA A 286 -8.28 8.74 -7.89
N THR A 287 -7.98 8.64 -6.60
CA THR A 287 -9.00 8.66 -5.54
C THR A 287 -9.51 10.07 -5.30
N CYS A 288 -10.81 10.22 -5.03
CA CYS A 288 -11.42 11.53 -4.88
C CYS A 288 -11.37 12.06 -3.43
N GLY A 289 -10.16 12.41 -2.95
CA GLY A 289 -9.93 13.01 -1.63
C GLY A 289 -10.12 12.03 -0.46
N THR A 290 -9.75 10.78 -0.67
CA THR A 290 -9.74 9.69 0.32
C THR A 290 -8.55 8.77 0.03
N ALA A 291 -8.13 7.97 1.01
CA ALA A 291 -7.13 6.94 0.75
C ALA A 291 -7.68 5.82 -0.15
N PHE A 292 -6.80 5.23 -0.95
CA PHE A 292 -7.12 4.01 -1.70
C PHE A 292 -7.42 2.86 -0.73
N GLY A 293 -8.46 2.08 -1.00
CA GLY A 293 -9.06 1.19 -0.01
C GLY A 293 -9.75 -0.02 -0.64
N THR A 294 -10.30 -0.91 0.20
CA THR A 294 -10.84 -2.23 -0.19
C THR A 294 -11.94 -2.14 -1.26
N GLU A 295 -12.81 -1.14 -1.17
CA GLU A 295 -13.86 -0.92 -2.17
C GLU A 295 -13.31 -0.48 -3.55
N HIS A 296 -12.20 0.29 -3.58
CA HIS A 296 -11.49 0.61 -4.82
C HIS A 296 -10.80 -0.63 -5.42
N ILE A 297 -10.28 -1.53 -4.57
CA ILE A 297 -9.67 -2.79 -5.02
C ILE A 297 -10.71 -3.66 -5.73
N LYS A 298 -11.95 -3.72 -5.22
CA LYS A 298 -13.05 -4.45 -5.90
C LYS A 298 -13.31 -3.91 -7.30
N VAL A 299 -13.27 -2.58 -7.48
CA VAL A 299 -13.40 -1.95 -8.81
C VAL A 299 -12.20 -2.31 -9.70
N ALA A 300 -10.97 -2.17 -9.19
CA ALA A 300 -9.75 -2.53 -9.90
C ALA A 300 -9.75 -4.00 -10.37
N ARG A 301 -10.18 -4.92 -9.50
CA ARG A 301 -10.22 -6.37 -9.78
C ARG A 301 -11.17 -6.72 -10.93
N ARG A 302 -12.33 -6.07 -11.00
CA ARG A 302 -13.30 -6.25 -12.10
C ARG A 302 -12.72 -5.86 -13.46
N LEU A 303 -11.82 -4.88 -13.48
CA LEU A 303 -11.16 -4.42 -14.71
C LEU A 303 -9.92 -5.26 -15.06
N LEU A 304 -9.12 -5.68 -14.08
CA LEU A 304 -7.86 -6.39 -14.33
C LEU A 304 -8.04 -7.88 -14.65
N SER A 305 -9.22 -8.46 -14.37
CA SER A 305 -9.54 -9.89 -14.47
C SER A 305 -8.68 -10.80 -13.57
N ASP A 306 -9.33 -11.63 -12.74
CA ASP A 306 -8.64 -12.48 -11.73
C ASP A 306 -8.47 -13.95 -12.17
N ASP A 307 -8.30 -14.21 -13.47
CA ASP A 307 -8.18 -15.58 -14.02
C ASP A 307 -6.77 -16.19 -13.88
N GLY A 308 -5.93 -15.67 -12.97
CA GLY A 308 -4.57 -16.14 -12.72
C GLY A 308 -3.54 -15.75 -13.79
N SER A 309 -3.93 -14.97 -14.80
CA SER A 309 -3.01 -14.55 -15.87
C SER A 309 -2.26 -13.23 -15.60
N GLY A 310 -2.40 -12.68 -14.39
CA GLY A 310 -1.63 -11.55 -13.89
C GLY A 310 -2.08 -10.18 -14.44
N GLY A 311 -2.23 -9.23 -13.53
CA GLY A 311 -2.30 -7.79 -13.79
C GLY A 311 -1.48 -7.06 -12.74
N GLU A 312 -1.29 -5.76 -12.90
CA GLU A 312 -0.51 -4.96 -11.96
C GLU A 312 -1.22 -3.67 -11.55
N VAL A 313 -1.00 -3.27 -10.31
CA VAL A 313 -1.42 -1.98 -9.77
C VAL A 313 -0.17 -1.21 -9.36
N ILE A 314 -0.02 -0.01 -9.89
CA ILE A 314 1.14 0.84 -9.70
C ILE A 314 0.68 2.10 -8.98
N PHE A 315 1.24 2.36 -7.81
CA PHE A 315 0.95 3.59 -7.08
C PHE A 315 2.02 4.65 -7.33
N THR A 316 1.61 5.86 -7.66
CA THR A 316 2.46 7.04 -7.61
C THR A 316 2.01 7.89 -6.42
N PHE A 317 2.82 7.91 -5.36
CA PHE A 317 2.60 8.76 -4.20
C PHE A 317 3.65 9.88 -4.18
N ASP A 318 3.29 11.00 -3.55
CA ASP A 318 4.13 12.15 -3.20
C ASP A 318 5.14 11.75 -2.11
N GLY A 319 5.84 10.63 -2.26
CA GLY A 319 6.88 10.14 -1.35
C GLY A 319 6.48 9.93 0.13
N ASP A 320 5.24 10.22 0.52
CA ASP A 320 4.85 10.32 1.93
C ASP A 320 4.56 8.97 2.56
N ALA A 321 4.90 8.82 3.84
CA ALA A 321 4.75 7.57 4.56
C ALA A 321 3.28 7.18 4.81
N ALA A 322 2.34 8.12 4.64
CA ALA A 322 0.93 7.94 4.96
C ALA A 322 0.17 7.24 3.81
N GLY A 323 0.34 7.72 2.57
CA GLY A 323 -0.23 7.12 1.36
C GLY A 323 0.28 5.71 1.13
N GLN A 324 1.58 5.49 1.35
CA GLN A 324 2.22 4.17 1.27
C GLN A 324 1.62 3.16 2.26
N LYS A 325 1.43 3.60 3.52
CA LYS A 325 0.85 2.75 4.57
C LYS A 325 -0.63 2.44 4.32
N ALA A 326 -1.38 3.40 3.79
CA ALA A 326 -2.78 3.18 3.43
C ALA A 326 -2.93 2.19 2.26
N ALA A 327 -2.06 2.30 1.25
CA ALA A 327 -2.03 1.36 0.14
C ALA A 327 -1.74 -0.07 0.61
N LEU A 328 -0.69 -0.26 1.42
CA LEU A 328 -0.34 -1.56 2.00
C LEU A 328 -1.52 -2.17 2.76
N ARG A 329 -2.14 -1.39 3.66
CA ARG A 329 -3.31 -1.85 4.43
C ARG A 329 -4.48 -2.26 3.55
N ALA A 330 -4.78 -1.51 2.49
CA ALA A 330 -5.86 -1.87 1.58
C ALA A 330 -5.62 -3.25 0.93
N PHE A 331 -4.37 -3.56 0.56
CA PHE A 331 -4.03 -4.87 0.00
C PHE A 331 -3.90 -5.98 1.04
N GLU A 332 -3.56 -5.66 2.28
CA GLU A 332 -3.57 -6.60 3.39
C GLU A 332 -4.99 -7.15 3.64
N GLU A 333 -5.99 -6.28 3.56
CA GLU A 333 -7.40 -6.63 3.82
C GLU A 333 -8.03 -7.43 2.66
N ASP A 334 -7.69 -7.13 1.40
CA ASP A 334 -8.25 -7.87 0.26
C ASP A 334 -7.46 -9.14 -0.06
N GLN A 335 -7.84 -10.20 0.65
CA GLN A 335 -7.35 -11.56 0.44
C GLN A 335 -7.60 -12.15 -0.97
N ARG A 336 -8.28 -11.43 -1.85
CA ARG A 336 -8.77 -11.91 -3.15
C ARG A 336 -8.06 -11.23 -4.33
N PHE A 337 -7.12 -10.32 -4.07
CA PHE A 337 -6.42 -9.60 -5.13
C PHE A 337 -5.14 -10.32 -5.54
N GLN A 338 -5.11 -10.93 -6.73
CA GLN A 338 -3.93 -11.63 -7.27
C GLN A 338 -2.99 -10.71 -8.08
N ALA A 339 -3.37 -9.45 -8.31
CA ALA A 339 -2.55 -8.54 -9.09
C ALA A 339 -1.27 -8.15 -8.33
N GLN A 340 -0.18 -8.00 -9.06
CA GLN A 340 1.10 -7.57 -8.51
C GLN A 340 1.03 -6.08 -8.17
N THR A 341 1.47 -5.73 -6.96
CA THR A 341 1.44 -4.35 -6.49
C THR A 341 2.82 -3.73 -6.53
N TYR A 342 2.88 -2.54 -7.12
CA TYR A 342 4.09 -1.78 -7.33
C TYR A 342 3.93 -0.34 -6.86
N VAL A 343 5.05 0.32 -6.65
CA VAL A 343 5.12 1.75 -6.37
C VAL A 343 6.15 2.40 -7.29
N ALA A 344 5.81 3.55 -7.83
CA ALA A 344 6.69 4.40 -8.62
C ALA A 344 6.79 5.76 -7.91
N VAL A 345 7.99 6.09 -7.41
CA VAL A 345 8.23 7.32 -6.66
C VAL A 345 9.35 8.09 -7.35
N GLU A 346 9.10 9.36 -7.67
CA GLU A 346 10.11 10.25 -8.22
C GLU A 346 11.05 10.73 -7.06
N PRO A 347 12.39 10.62 -7.19
CA PRO A 347 13.33 10.94 -6.10
C PRO A 347 13.26 12.36 -5.50
N SER A 348 12.92 13.36 -6.30
CA SER A 348 12.67 14.75 -5.90
C SER A 348 11.30 14.96 -5.23
N GLY A 349 10.42 13.96 -5.27
CA GLY A 349 9.06 14.05 -4.73
C GLY A 349 8.06 14.74 -5.66
N ALA A 350 8.44 14.96 -6.93
CA ALA A 350 7.53 15.54 -7.92
C ALA A 350 6.39 14.58 -8.27
N ASP A 351 5.15 15.08 -8.27
CA ASP A 351 3.97 14.37 -8.76
C ASP A 351 4.03 14.21 -10.30
N PRO A 352 3.21 13.34 -10.93
CA PRO A 352 3.21 13.18 -12.38
C PRO A 352 2.96 14.48 -13.17
N CYS A 353 2.18 15.41 -12.63
CA CYS A 353 1.89 16.70 -13.27
C CYS A 353 3.12 17.64 -13.27
N ASP A 354 3.81 17.74 -12.15
CA ASP A 354 5.04 18.50 -11.96
C ASP A 354 6.18 17.86 -12.76
N LEU A 355 6.30 16.53 -12.73
CA LEU A 355 7.30 15.79 -13.50
C LEU A 355 7.13 16.02 -15.01
N ARG A 356 5.90 15.98 -15.52
CA ARG A 356 5.60 16.27 -16.93
C ARG A 356 6.01 17.68 -17.31
N GLN A 357 5.71 18.68 -16.46
CA GLN A 357 6.08 20.07 -16.74
C GLN A 357 7.59 20.28 -16.74
N LEU A 358 8.31 19.63 -15.83
CA LEU A 358 9.75 19.81 -15.68
C LEU A 358 10.57 19.03 -16.72
N LYS A 359 10.15 17.79 -17.06
CA LYS A 359 10.97 16.83 -17.82
C LYS A 359 10.24 16.23 -19.04
N GLY A 360 8.99 16.61 -19.28
CA GLY A 360 8.20 16.15 -20.44
C GLY A 360 7.55 14.78 -20.28
N ASP A 361 6.80 14.37 -21.31
CA ASP A 361 5.96 13.18 -21.30
C ASP A 361 6.74 11.86 -21.13
N SER A 362 7.98 11.78 -21.63
CA SER A 362 8.81 10.58 -21.47
C SER A 362 9.15 10.32 -20.01
N ALA A 363 9.38 11.37 -19.21
CA ALA A 363 9.74 11.22 -17.81
C ALA A 363 8.61 10.57 -16.99
N VAL A 364 7.35 10.87 -17.31
CA VAL A 364 6.19 10.22 -16.66
C VAL A 364 6.13 8.74 -17.03
N ARG A 365 6.36 8.39 -18.31
CA ARG A 365 6.41 6.98 -18.74
C ARG A 365 7.58 6.22 -18.09
N ASP A 366 8.73 6.86 -17.96
CA ASP A 366 9.91 6.28 -17.33
C ASP A 366 9.69 6.07 -15.82
N LEU A 367 9.01 7.00 -15.14
CA LEU A 367 8.60 6.85 -13.74
C LEU A 367 7.79 5.55 -13.55
N ILE A 368 6.72 5.37 -14.33
CA ILE A 368 5.85 4.18 -14.25
C ILE A 368 6.61 2.89 -14.63
N SER A 369 7.50 2.98 -15.62
CA SER A 369 8.32 1.83 -16.05
C SER A 369 9.34 1.40 -15.00
N SER A 370 9.86 2.35 -14.21
CA SER A 370 10.86 2.13 -13.14
C SER A 370 10.27 1.67 -11.80
N ARG A 371 8.97 1.34 -11.78
CA ARG A 371 8.24 0.89 -10.58
C ARG A 371 8.96 -0.24 -9.84
N LYS A 372 8.84 -0.23 -8.52
CA LYS A 372 9.42 -1.23 -7.62
C LYS A 372 8.31 -2.00 -6.91
N PRO A 373 8.52 -3.28 -6.55
CA PRO A 373 7.53 -4.02 -5.79
C PRO A 373 7.15 -3.31 -4.50
N LEU A 374 5.85 -3.24 -4.21
CA LEU A 374 5.33 -2.50 -3.05
C LEU A 374 5.89 -3.06 -1.72
N PHE A 375 6.04 -4.39 -1.62
CA PHE A 375 6.63 -5.03 -0.44
C PHE A 375 8.09 -4.63 -0.23
N GLU A 376 8.91 -4.60 -1.29
CA GLU A 376 10.31 -4.15 -1.20
C GLU A 376 10.38 -2.74 -0.61
N PHE A 377 9.55 -1.86 -1.16
CA PHE A 377 9.49 -0.47 -0.76
C PHE A 377 9.02 -0.32 0.70
N ALA A 378 7.97 -1.04 1.11
CA ALA A 378 7.44 -1.03 2.47
C ALA A 378 8.47 -1.47 3.51
N ILE A 379 9.20 -2.54 3.20
CA ILE A 379 10.27 -3.04 4.06
C ILE A 379 11.37 -1.98 4.16
N LYS A 380 11.86 -1.45 3.03
CA LYS A 380 12.90 -0.40 3.06
C LYS A 380 12.45 0.85 3.81
N ALA A 381 11.19 1.25 3.70
CA ALA A 381 10.63 2.35 4.46
C ALA A 381 10.60 2.08 5.98
N SER A 382 10.27 0.86 6.42
CA SER A 382 10.34 0.51 7.85
C SER A 382 11.78 0.52 8.35
N LEU A 383 12.73 0.02 7.55
CA LEU A 383 14.15 0.01 7.90
C LEU A 383 14.72 1.43 8.11
N ARG A 384 14.33 2.42 7.28
CA ARG A 384 14.81 3.81 7.37
C ARG A 384 14.49 4.52 8.70
N ARG A 385 13.54 4.02 9.49
CA ARG A 385 13.15 4.61 10.78
C ARG A 385 14.06 4.19 11.93
N HIS A 386 14.96 3.23 11.71
CA HIS A 386 15.82 2.68 12.73
C HIS A 386 17.29 2.89 12.37
N ASN A 387 18.13 3.04 13.38
CA ASN A 387 19.56 3.03 13.18
C ASN A 387 20.06 1.60 12.99
N LEU A 388 20.29 1.19 11.74
CA LEU A 388 20.73 -0.17 11.41
C LEU A 388 22.19 -0.46 11.80
N ASP A 389 22.94 0.54 12.26
CA ASP A 389 24.31 0.36 12.75
C ASP A 389 24.35 -0.12 14.21
N THR A 390 23.22 -0.13 14.92
CA THR A 390 23.10 -0.69 16.28
C THR A 390 22.36 -2.02 16.29
N VAL A 391 22.61 -2.84 17.30
CA VAL A 391 21.92 -4.12 17.48
C VAL A 391 20.44 -3.88 17.77
N GLU A 392 20.15 -2.93 18.66
CA GLU A 392 18.80 -2.55 19.06
C GLU A 392 18.00 -2.04 17.87
N GLY A 393 18.60 -1.22 17.02
CA GLY A 393 17.96 -0.69 15.82
C GLY A 393 17.70 -1.77 14.77
N ARG A 394 18.63 -2.71 14.57
CA ARG A 394 18.39 -3.88 13.69
C ARG A 394 17.28 -4.79 14.20
N VAL A 395 17.24 -5.07 15.50
CA VAL A 395 16.17 -5.89 16.10
C VAL A 395 14.83 -5.17 16.05
N ALA A 396 14.79 -3.86 16.30
CA ALA A 396 13.58 -3.05 16.17
C ALA A 396 13.07 -3.03 14.72
N ALA A 397 13.98 -2.83 13.76
CA ALA A 397 13.70 -2.87 12.34
C ALA A 397 13.19 -4.25 11.89
N LEU A 398 13.80 -5.34 12.36
CA LEU A 398 13.34 -6.71 12.09
C LEU A 398 11.93 -6.96 12.64
N ARG A 399 11.65 -6.53 13.88
CA ARG A 399 10.32 -6.66 14.49
C ARG A 399 9.25 -5.93 13.71
N GLU A 400 9.60 -4.81 13.09
CA GLU A 400 8.68 -4.02 12.28
C GLU A 400 8.53 -4.54 10.84
N ALA A 401 9.61 -5.01 10.21
CA ALA A 401 9.63 -5.48 8.83
C ALA A 401 9.14 -6.93 8.67
N ALA A 402 9.37 -7.81 9.66
CA ALA A 402 9.00 -9.22 9.58
C ALA A 402 7.48 -9.45 9.36
N PRO A 403 6.55 -8.69 9.98
CA PRO A 403 5.13 -8.76 9.66
C PRO A 403 4.82 -8.48 8.18
N VAL A 404 5.48 -7.48 7.57
CA VAL A 404 5.29 -7.13 6.15
C VAL A 404 5.71 -8.28 5.24
N VAL A 405 6.86 -8.91 5.51
CA VAL A 405 7.32 -10.09 4.75
C VAL A 405 6.41 -11.30 4.98
N ALA A 406 5.91 -11.49 6.20
CA ALA A 406 5.01 -12.60 6.55
C ALA A 406 3.66 -12.53 5.82
N GLN A 407 3.20 -11.32 5.46
CA GLN A 407 1.97 -11.09 4.70
C GLN A 407 2.10 -11.45 3.21
N ILE A 408 3.32 -11.60 2.68
CA ILE A 408 3.54 -12.00 1.29
C ILE A 408 2.97 -13.41 1.09
N ARG A 409 1.88 -13.52 0.34
CA ARG A 409 1.13 -14.78 0.15
C ARG A 409 1.84 -15.76 -0.76
N ASP A 410 2.53 -15.24 -1.77
CA ASP A 410 3.30 -16.05 -2.68
C ASP A 410 4.40 -16.78 -1.91
N SER A 411 4.20 -18.09 -1.76
CA SER A 411 5.10 -18.99 -1.05
C SER A 411 6.47 -19.10 -1.72
N ALA A 412 6.57 -18.79 -3.00
CA ALA A 412 7.83 -18.74 -3.73
C ALA A 412 8.56 -17.39 -3.55
N ALA A 413 7.82 -16.28 -3.49
CA ALA A 413 8.40 -14.95 -3.30
C ALA A 413 8.86 -14.70 -1.84
N ARG A 414 8.11 -15.19 -0.85
CA ARG A 414 8.38 -14.91 0.59
C ARG A 414 9.80 -15.30 1.04
N PRO A 415 10.36 -16.48 0.69
CA PRO A 415 11.75 -16.80 1.01
C PRO A 415 12.76 -15.84 0.37
N GLY A 416 12.47 -15.35 -0.84
CA GLY A 416 13.27 -14.33 -1.52
C GLY A 416 13.32 -13.02 -0.72
N TYR A 417 12.16 -12.48 -0.33
CA TYR A 417 12.10 -11.27 0.50
C TYR A 417 12.67 -11.45 1.90
N THR A 418 12.60 -12.66 2.47
CA THR A 418 13.23 -12.99 3.76
C THR A 418 14.76 -12.91 3.64
N ARG A 419 15.32 -13.38 2.52
CA ARG A 419 16.75 -13.27 2.21
C ARG A 419 17.18 -11.81 1.99
N GLU A 420 16.39 -11.03 1.24
CA GLU A 420 16.64 -9.59 1.05
C GLU A 420 16.62 -8.83 2.38
N LEU A 421 15.62 -9.09 3.24
CA LEU A 421 15.53 -8.47 4.57
C LEU A 421 16.74 -8.81 5.43
N ALA A 422 17.19 -10.07 5.42
CA ALA A 422 18.41 -10.49 6.11
C ALA A 422 19.66 -9.75 5.59
N GLY A 423 19.77 -9.58 4.26
CA GLY A 423 20.82 -8.79 3.64
C GLY A 423 20.80 -7.32 4.07
N TRP A 424 19.64 -6.67 4.02
CA TRP A 424 19.52 -5.25 4.41
C TRP A 424 19.83 -5.01 5.90
N LEU A 425 19.45 -5.94 6.77
CA LEU A 425 19.75 -5.89 8.20
C LEU A 425 21.17 -6.34 8.55
N GLY A 426 21.86 -7.06 7.66
CA GLY A 426 23.13 -7.73 7.99
C GLY A 426 22.96 -8.79 9.10
N MET A 427 21.84 -9.50 9.10
CA MET A 427 21.52 -10.54 10.10
C MET A 427 21.52 -11.94 9.46
N PRO A 428 21.80 -13.01 10.22
CA PRO A 428 21.68 -14.38 9.72
C PRO A 428 20.26 -14.67 9.20
N ILE A 429 20.18 -15.34 8.05
CA ILE A 429 18.89 -15.65 7.41
C ILE A 429 18.01 -16.53 8.29
N GLU A 430 18.60 -17.40 9.10
CA GLU A 430 17.91 -18.30 10.03
C GLU A 430 17.18 -17.50 11.12
N GLU A 431 17.82 -16.45 11.64
CA GLU A 431 17.25 -15.57 12.65
C GLU A 431 16.06 -14.80 12.08
N VAL A 432 16.24 -14.17 10.92
CA VAL A 432 15.17 -13.43 10.22
C VAL A 432 14.03 -14.37 9.84
N SER A 433 14.33 -15.57 9.33
CA SER A 433 13.33 -16.59 8.98
C SER A 433 12.49 -17.00 10.18
N ARG A 434 13.09 -17.12 11.37
CA ARG A 434 12.36 -17.42 12.61
C ARG A 434 11.39 -16.29 12.98
N PHE A 435 11.82 -15.03 12.86
CA PHE A 435 10.97 -13.87 13.11
C PHE A 435 9.81 -13.77 12.12
N VAL A 436 10.07 -13.93 10.83
CA VAL A 436 9.05 -13.94 9.77
C VAL A 436 8.07 -15.10 9.98
N GLY A 437 8.55 -16.31 10.25
CA GLY A 437 7.72 -17.47 10.55
C GLY A 437 6.86 -17.29 11.81
N GLY A 438 7.41 -16.65 12.85
CA GLY A 438 6.67 -16.29 14.07
C GLY A 438 5.62 -15.21 13.85
N ALA A 439 5.88 -14.23 12.98
CA ALA A 439 4.91 -13.21 12.59
C ALA A 439 3.77 -13.81 11.75
N ALA A 440 4.07 -14.73 10.82
CA ALA A 440 3.07 -15.43 10.02
C ALA A 440 2.12 -16.28 10.89
N LYS A 441 2.66 -17.00 11.89
CA LYS A 441 1.85 -17.76 12.85
C LYS A 441 0.94 -16.86 13.70
N ARG A 442 1.43 -15.69 14.13
CA ARG A 442 0.62 -14.70 14.87
C ARG A 442 -0.48 -14.11 14.00
N ALA A 443 -0.20 -13.78 12.74
CA ALA A 443 -1.20 -13.30 11.80
C ALA A 443 -2.29 -14.37 11.52
N ALA A 444 -1.92 -15.65 11.42
CA ALA A 444 -2.88 -16.74 11.26
C ALA A 444 -3.74 -17.00 12.52
N ALA A 445 -3.19 -16.73 13.71
CA ALA A 445 -3.91 -16.85 14.98
C ALA A 445 -4.75 -15.61 15.35
N GLY A 446 -4.48 -14.46 14.73
CA GLY A 446 -5.02 -13.13 15.08
C GLY A 446 -6.40 -12.77 14.52
N GLY A 447 -7.26 -13.75 14.20
CA GLY A 447 -8.64 -13.52 13.79
C GLY A 447 -9.59 -13.06 14.92
N ALA A 448 -9.09 -12.83 16.14
CA ALA A 448 -9.89 -12.35 17.26
C ALA A 448 -9.11 -11.33 18.11
N GLY A 449 -9.57 -10.08 18.06
CA GLY A 449 -9.43 -9.09 19.13
C GLY A 449 -8.06 -8.45 19.32
N GLU A 450 -7.88 -7.26 18.74
CA GLU A 450 -6.92 -6.27 19.27
C GLU A 450 -7.36 -5.82 20.67
N GLN A 451 -6.53 -6.09 21.69
CA GLN A 451 -6.52 -5.30 22.90
C GLN A 451 -5.18 -4.60 23.05
N SER A 452 -5.30 -3.27 22.97
CA SER A 452 -4.36 -2.25 23.39
C SER A 452 -3.71 -2.58 24.73
N THR A 453 -2.37 -2.54 24.79
CA THR A 453 -1.64 -2.40 26.04
C THR A 453 -0.87 -1.07 26.04
N ALA A 454 -1.31 -0.18 26.92
CA ALA A 454 -0.57 1.02 27.30
C ALA A 454 0.73 0.63 28.05
N PRO A 455 1.78 1.47 28.03
CA PRO A 455 3.07 1.12 28.62
C PRO A 455 3.05 1.37 30.13
N ALA A 456 3.27 0.33 30.93
CA ALA A 456 3.61 0.46 32.33
C ALA A 456 5.14 0.61 32.47
N SER A 457 5.55 1.64 33.21
CA SER A 457 6.93 1.84 33.66
C SER A 457 7.41 0.63 34.48
N SER A 458 8.50 0.00 34.06
CA SER A 458 9.28 -0.91 34.91
C SER A 458 10.73 -0.89 34.43
N GLY A 459 11.67 -0.85 35.38
CA GLY A 459 13.10 -1.01 35.10
C GLY A 459 13.40 -2.35 34.39
N PRO A 460 14.64 -2.58 33.94
CA PRO A 460 14.97 -3.76 33.15
C PRO A 460 14.58 -5.05 33.90
N VAL A 461 13.55 -5.74 33.39
CA VAL A 461 13.16 -7.07 33.86
C VAL A 461 14.13 -8.06 33.23
N PHE A 462 15.10 -8.54 34.00
CA PHE A 462 16.01 -9.59 33.56
C PHE A 462 15.31 -10.95 33.62
N GLN A 463 14.72 -11.38 32.51
CA GLN A 463 14.16 -12.72 32.39
C GLN A 463 15.28 -13.77 32.30
N ARG A 464 15.06 -14.95 32.90
CA ARG A 464 16.03 -16.06 32.84
C ARG A 464 16.18 -16.52 31.38
N PRO A 465 17.41 -16.62 30.83
CA PRO A 465 17.61 -17.01 29.44
C PRO A 465 17.09 -18.43 29.15
N ASP A 466 16.60 -18.66 27.93
CA ASP A 466 16.14 -20.00 27.49
C ASP A 466 17.35 -20.96 27.40
N PRO A 467 17.36 -22.09 28.14
CA PRO A 467 18.46 -23.06 28.11
C PRO A 467 18.71 -23.69 26.73
N ARG A 468 17.76 -23.58 25.79
CA ARG A 468 17.85 -24.14 24.43
C ARG A 468 18.43 -23.17 23.41
N ASP A 469 18.68 -21.91 23.79
CA ASP A 469 19.29 -20.93 22.90
C ASP A 469 20.80 -21.19 22.81
N PRO A 470 21.34 -21.57 21.62
CA PRO A 470 22.77 -21.86 21.47
C PRO A 470 23.66 -20.64 21.72
N ILE A 471 23.18 -19.43 21.48
CA ILE A 471 23.94 -18.19 21.72
C ILE A 471 23.99 -17.92 23.22
N ALA A 472 22.84 -17.99 23.90
CA ALA A 472 22.78 -17.85 25.36
C ALA A 472 23.61 -18.95 26.05
N GLY A 473 23.61 -20.18 25.51
CA GLY A 473 24.44 -21.28 26.00
C GLY A 473 25.93 -20.99 25.89
N MET A 474 26.39 -20.42 24.77
CA MET A 474 27.79 -20.05 24.55
C MET A 474 28.23 -18.88 25.45
N GLU A 475 27.41 -17.84 25.56
CA GLU A 475 27.63 -16.68 26.44
C GLU A 475 27.71 -17.11 27.91
N ARG A 476 26.81 -17.99 28.32
CA ARG A 476 26.82 -18.58 29.66
C ARG A 476 28.13 -19.32 29.94
N GLN A 477 28.54 -20.23 29.04
CA GLN A 477 29.78 -21.00 29.20
C GLN A 477 31.02 -20.11 29.27
N ALA A 478 31.06 -19.03 28.48
CA ALA A 478 32.14 -18.07 28.55
C ALA A 478 32.20 -17.35 29.91
N LEU A 479 31.06 -16.95 30.48
CA LEU A 479 31.01 -16.34 31.82
C LEU A 479 31.32 -17.34 32.94
N GLU A 480 30.89 -18.59 32.82
CA GLU A 480 31.26 -19.67 33.75
C GLU A 480 32.80 -19.83 33.79
N VAL A 481 33.44 -19.88 32.61
CA VAL A 481 34.91 -19.95 32.48
C VAL A 481 35.59 -18.71 33.09
N VAL A 482 35.13 -17.50 32.75
CA VAL A 482 35.77 -16.26 33.21
C VAL A 482 35.63 -16.01 34.71
N LEU A 483 34.50 -16.41 35.31
CA LEU A 483 34.28 -16.26 36.74
C LEU A 483 35.08 -17.29 37.56
N GLN A 484 35.27 -18.49 37.04
CA GLN A 484 35.95 -19.57 37.76
C GLN A 484 37.46 -19.61 37.51
N GLU A 485 37.91 -19.26 36.31
CA GLU A 485 39.31 -19.35 35.87
C GLU A 485 39.77 -18.02 35.23
N PRO A 486 39.76 -16.88 35.93
CA PRO A 486 40.06 -15.57 35.33
C PRO A 486 41.48 -15.46 34.74
N SER A 487 42.42 -16.32 35.15
CA SER A 487 43.78 -16.39 34.59
C SER A 487 43.83 -16.63 33.08
N VAL A 488 42.78 -17.23 32.51
CA VAL A 488 42.64 -17.49 31.07
C VAL A 488 42.47 -16.21 30.24
N LEU A 489 42.15 -15.10 30.90
CA LEU A 489 42.07 -13.77 30.29
C LEU A 489 43.43 -13.06 30.21
N GLY A 490 44.54 -13.72 30.52
CA GLY A 490 45.88 -13.14 30.40
C GLY A 490 46.27 -12.76 28.97
N GLY A 491 47.13 -11.75 28.85
CA GLY A 491 47.62 -11.25 27.54
C GLY A 491 46.49 -10.73 26.65
N GLY A 492 46.60 -10.94 25.34
CA GLY A 492 45.66 -10.47 24.32
C GLY A 492 44.21 -11.01 24.40
N ALA A 493 43.94 -11.93 25.34
CA ALA A 493 42.62 -12.51 25.54
C ALA A 493 41.68 -11.56 26.29
N TRP A 494 42.21 -10.73 27.20
CA TRP A 494 41.43 -9.72 27.90
C TRP A 494 40.82 -8.71 26.93
N GLU A 495 41.62 -8.12 26.04
CA GLU A 495 41.14 -7.10 25.11
C GLU A 495 40.06 -7.65 24.17
N ARG A 496 40.19 -8.93 23.78
CA ARG A 496 39.18 -9.63 22.96
C ARG A 496 37.90 -9.90 23.74
N PHE A 497 38.01 -10.33 24.99
CA PHE A 497 36.85 -10.55 25.85
C PHE A 497 36.15 -9.25 26.20
N GLU A 498 36.90 -8.20 26.54
CA GLU A 498 36.37 -6.87 26.83
C GLU A 498 35.59 -6.30 25.63
N ALA A 499 36.13 -6.47 24.42
CA ALA A 499 35.48 -6.04 23.18
C ALA A 499 34.31 -6.93 22.72
N SER A 500 34.10 -8.10 23.35
CA SER A 500 33.04 -9.04 22.97
C SER A 500 31.65 -8.49 23.30
N GLN A 501 30.68 -8.67 22.40
CA GLN A 501 29.30 -8.22 22.62
C GLN A 501 28.39 -9.39 23.00
N PHE A 502 27.84 -9.32 24.20
CA PHE A 502 26.83 -10.25 24.69
C PHE A 502 25.43 -9.76 24.30
N THR A 503 24.58 -10.67 23.85
CA THR A 503 23.23 -10.42 23.31
C THR A 503 22.13 -10.76 24.31
N THR A 504 22.40 -11.70 25.23
CA THR A 504 21.48 -12.05 26.30
C THR A 504 21.54 -10.97 27.38
N PRO A 505 20.43 -10.25 27.69
CA PRO A 505 20.48 -9.09 28.58
C PRO A 505 21.10 -9.37 29.96
N ALA A 506 20.81 -10.54 30.54
CA ALA A 506 21.38 -10.94 31.82
C ALA A 506 22.90 -11.18 31.73
N TYR A 507 23.38 -11.85 30.69
CA TYR A 507 24.81 -12.12 30.49
C TYR A 507 25.59 -10.88 30.05
N ALA A 508 24.96 -9.98 29.29
CA ALA A 508 25.53 -8.68 28.95
C ALA A 508 25.76 -7.80 30.18
N ALA A 509 24.84 -7.81 31.14
CA ALA A 509 25.01 -7.12 32.41
C ALA A 509 26.15 -7.72 33.24
N VAL A 510 26.28 -9.06 33.28
CA VAL A 510 27.41 -9.73 33.95
C VAL A 510 28.74 -9.45 33.24
N HIS A 511 28.78 -9.48 31.91
CA HIS A 511 29.97 -9.11 31.13
C HIS A 511 30.41 -7.66 31.41
N THR A 512 29.45 -6.72 31.45
CA THR A 512 29.73 -5.33 31.82
C THR A 512 30.31 -5.22 33.22
N ALA A 513 29.79 -5.99 34.17
CA ALA A 513 30.31 -6.05 35.53
C ALA A 513 31.73 -6.66 35.60
N VAL A 514 32.02 -7.69 34.81
CA VAL A 514 33.38 -8.25 34.67
C VAL A 514 34.35 -7.19 34.13
N ARG A 515 33.93 -6.40 33.13
CA ARG A 515 34.73 -5.31 32.59
C ARG A 515 34.99 -4.21 33.63
N ALA A 516 33.97 -3.85 34.40
CA ALA A 516 34.09 -2.86 35.47
C ALA A 516 35.02 -3.32 36.60
N ALA A 517 34.98 -4.61 36.95
CA ALA A 517 35.87 -5.23 37.94
C ALA A 517 37.35 -5.27 37.48
N GLY A 518 37.61 -5.27 36.16
CA GLY A 518 38.95 -5.34 35.59
C GLY A 518 39.64 -6.68 35.89
N LEU A 519 40.98 -6.72 35.90
CA LEU A 519 41.76 -7.91 36.30
C LEU A 519 42.49 -7.74 37.64
N ALA A 520 42.19 -6.69 38.41
CA ALA A 520 42.94 -6.33 39.61
C ALA A 520 42.89 -7.38 40.74
N HIS A 521 41.84 -8.22 40.76
CA HIS A 521 41.63 -9.28 41.75
C HIS A 521 41.60 -10.68 41.14
N SER A 522 42.08 -10.88 39.91
CA SER A 522 42.02 -12.20 39.24
C SER A 522 42.80 -13.31 39.96
N ASP A 523 43.77 -12.94 40.81
CA ASP A 523 44.59 -13.89 41.56
C ASP A 523 43.93 -14.38 42.87
N ASP A 524 42.82 -13.77 43.28
CA ASP A 524 42.00 -14.17 44.44
C ASP A 524 40.57 -14.48 43.97
N PRO A 525 40.21 -15.77 43.79
CA PRO A 525 38.89 -16.16 43.28
C PRO A 525 37.71 -15.66 44.13
N VAL A 526 37.89 -15.49 45.44
CA VAL A 526 36.83 -15.04 46.34
C VAL A 526 36.60 -13.54 46.17
N ALA A 527 37.67 -12.76 46.17
CA ALA A 527 37.60 -11.32 45.92
C ALA A 527 37.12 -11.01 44.50
N TRP A 528 37.53 -11.81 43.51
CA TRP A 528 37.12 -11.68 42.12
C TRP A 528 35.61 -11.77 41.94
N VAL A 529 35.02 -12.88 42.39
CA VAL A 529 33.58 -13.12 42.22
C VAL A 529 32.76 -12.11 43.01
N GLU A 530 33.21 -11.71 44.21
CA GLU A 530 32.50 -10.71 45.01
C GLU A 530 32.55 -9.31 44.36
N GLN A 531 33.67 -8.92 43.75
CA GLN A 531 33.77 -7.67 43.00
C GLN A 531 32.79 -7.66 41.82
N VAL A 532 32.77 -8.70 40.99
CA VAL A 532 31.84 -8.80 39.86
C VAL A 532 30.37 -8.79 40.33
N ARG A 533 30.09 -9.43 41.47
CA ARG A 533 28.75 -9.47 42.08
C ARG A 533 28.29 -8.10 42.62
N GLN A 534 29.21 -7.23 43.03
CA GLN A 534 28.88 -5.87 43.45
C GLN A 534 28.58 -4.94 42.28
N GLU A 535 29.19 -5.19 41.11
CA GLU A 535 29.02 -4.41 39.88
C GLU A 535 27.75 -4.76 39.09
N VAL A 536 27.11 -5.92 39.34
CA VAL A 536 25.81 -6.25 38.72
C VAL A 536 24.62 -5.64 39.47
N PRO A 537 23.50 -5.32 38.78
CA PRO A 537 22.23 -5.00 39.42
C PRO A 537 21.80 -6.07 40.44
N GLU A 538 21.17 -5.65 41.55
CA GLU A 538 20.76 -6.55 42.64
C GLU A 538 20.02 -7.82 42.18
N PRO A 539 19.07 -7.77 41.22
CA PRO A 539 18.36 -8.97 40.74
C PRO A 539 19.26 -10.01 40.07
N LEU A 540 20.46 -9.64 39.61
CA LEU A 540 21.41 -10.50 38.90
C LEU A 540 22.50 -11.07 39.80
N ARG A 541 22.60 -10.65 41.07
CA ARG A 541 23.58 -11.22 42.01
C ARG A 541 23.48 -12.74 42.17
N PRO A 542 22.28 -13.35 42.24
CA PRO A 542 22.16 -14.81 42.27
C PRO A 542 22.69 -15.49 41.01
N LEU A 543 22.57 -14.84 39.84
CA LEU A 543 23.07 -15.38 38.57
C LEU A 543 24.60 -15.44 38.55
N VAL A 544 25.29 -14.40 39.06
CA VAL A 544 26.76 -14.42 39.19
C VAL A 544 27.21 -15.57 40.09
N SER A 545 26.52 -15.77 41.22
CA SER A 545 26.80 -16.88 42.13
C SER A 545 26.57 -18.25 41.48
N GLU A 546 25.50 -18.41 40.68
CA GLU A 546 25.22 -19.64 39.92
C GLU A 546 26.35 -19.94 38.92
N LEU A 547 26.76 -18.95 38.13
CA LEU A 547 27.82 -19.11 37.11
C LEU A 547 29.19 -19.42 37.72
N ALA A 548 29.49 -18.85 38.89
CA ALA A 548 30.77 -19.04 39.58
C ALA A 548 30.93 -20.43 40.24
N VAL A 549 29.86 -21.22 40.36
CA VAL A 549 29.90 -22.56 40.99
C VAL A 549 29.44 -23.68 40.07
N THR A 550 29.02 -23.36 38.85
CA THR A 550 28.53 -24.35 37.89
C THR A 550 29.69 -25.26 37.45
N PRO A 551 29.59 -26.60 37.59
CA PRO A 551 30.70 -27.50 37.27
C PRO A 551 31.16 -27.37 35.81
N LEU A 552 32.44 -27.07 35.62
CA LEU A 552 33.07 -27.10 34.30
C LEU A 552 33.42 -28.57 33.92
N PRO A 553 33.16 -29.02 32.68
CA PRO A 553 33.31 -30.41 32.26
C PRO A 553 34.79 -30.77 31.98
N ALA A 554 35.61 -30.83 33.03
CA ALA A 554 37.00 -31.27 32.97
C ALA A 554 37.39 -32.10 34.21
N SER A 555 38.19 -33.14 34.00
CA SER A 555 38.61 -34.08 35.05
C SER A 555 40.09 -33.97 35.46
N THR A 556 40.89 -33.15 34.75
CA THR A 556 42.30 -32.86 35.08
C THR A 556 42.60 -31.38 34.89
N ALA A 557 43.70 -30.88 35.47
CA ALA A 557 44.13 -29.50 35.31
C ALA A 557 44.44 -29.15 33.84
N GLU A 558 45.05 -30.07 33.08
CA GLU A 558 45.32 -29.86 31.66
C GLU A 558 44.03 -29.86 30.83
N ALA A 559 43.05 -30.70 31.18
CA ALA A 559 41.74 -30.71 30.54
C ALA A 559 40.96 -29.43 30.82
N MET A 560 41.08 -28.87 32.03
CA MET A 560 40.45 -27.60 32.41
C MET A 560 40.98 -26.43 31.59
N GLN A 561 42.31 -26.32 31.49
CA GLN A 561 42.97 -25.27 30.71
C GLN A 561 42.61 -25.36 29.22
N ARG A 562 42.50 -26.57 28.66
CA ARG A 562 42.02 -26.77 27.28
C ARG A 562 40.57 -26.34 27.12
N TYR A 563 39.68 -26.80 28.00
CA TYR A 563 38.27 -26.44 27.96
C TYR A 563 38.06 -24.92 27.99
N CYS A 564 38.74 -24.21 28.89
CA CYS A 564 38.61 -22.76 28.99
C CYS A 564 39.06 -22.04 27.73
N ARG A 565 40.19 -22.45 27.13
CA ARG A 565 40.67 -21.90 25.85
C ARG A 565 39.69 -22.18 24.71
N ASP A 566 39.16 -23.38 24.61
CA ASP A 566 38.22 -23.77 23.55
C ASP A 566 36.92 -22.95 23.61
N ILE A 567 36.40 -22.72 24.83
CA ILE A 567 35.22 -21.88 25.05
C ILE A 567 35.50 -20.43 24.64
N LEU A 568 36.63 -19.84 25.06
CA LEU A 568 36.96 -18.47 24.65
C LEU A 568 37.23 -18.34 23.15
N ALA A 569 37.90 -19.32 22.53
CA ALA A 569 38.12 -19.33 21.09
C ALA A 569 36.82 -19.35 20.30
N ARG A 570 35.84 -20.17 20.72
CA ARG A 570 34.49 -20.21 20.12
C ARG A 570 33.74 -18.89 20.29
N LEU A 571 33.87 -18.24 21.46
CA LEU A 571 33.26 -16.93 21.70
C LEU A 571 33.83 -15.91 20.71
N PHE A 572 35.16 -15.84 20.59
CA PHE A 572 35.83 -14.91 19.69
C PHE A 572 35.53 -15.20 18.21
N GLU A 573 35.43 -16.48 17.81
CA GLU A 573 35.02 -16.87 16.47
C GLU A 573 33.60 -16.38 16.12
N LEU A 574 32.66 -16.51 17.08
CA LEU A 574 31.29 -16.02 16.91
C LEU A 574 31.26 -14.49 16.76
N GLN A 575 32.06 -13.76 17.56
CA GLN A 575 32.19 -12.31 17.46
C GLN A 575 32.77 -11.88 16.12
N ILE A 576 33.84 -12.52 15.64
CA ILE A 576 34.43 -12.23 14.33
C ILE A 576 33.40 -12.47 13.22
N THR A 577 32.66 -13.58 13.30
CA THR A 577 31.60 -13.90 12.32
C THR A 577 30.54 -12.79 12.26
N ARG A 578 30.15 -12.26 13.42
CA ARG A 578 29.20 -11.14 13.53
C ARG A 578 29.76 -9.84 12.96
N ILE A 579 30.98 -9.45 13.33
CA ILE A 579 31.63 -8.23 12.83
C ILE A 579 31.80 -8.30 11.30
N LYS A 580 32.11 -9.48 10.76
CA LYS A 580 32.18 -9.69 9.31
C LYS A 580 30.82 -9.52 8.63
N ALA A 581 29.74 -10.03 9.21
CA ALA A 581 28.38 -9.83 8.68
C ALA A 581 28.01 -8.33 8.64
N ASP A 582 28.35 -7.58 9.69
CA ASP A 582 28.11 -6.14 9.79
C ASP A 582 28.87 -5.37 8.70
N LYS A 583 30.17 -5.65 8.53
CA LYS A 583 31.01 -5.03 7.50
C LYS A 583 30.59 -5.41 6.07
N MET A 584 30.14 -6.65 5.85
CA MET A 584 29.56 -7.06 4.56
C MET A 584 28.27 -6.29 4.26
N GLY A 585 27.40 -6.10 5.26
CA GLY A 585 26.20 -5.28 5.12
C GLY A 585 26.52 -3.82 4.78
N GLN A 586 27.52 -3.22 5.43
CA GLN A 586 28.01 -1.87 5.09
C GLN A 586 28.51 -1.81 3.64
N LEU A 587 29.30 -2.81 3.21
CA LEU A 587 29.83 -2.89 1.85
C LEU A 587 28.72 -3.00 0.78
N GLN A 588 27.64 -3.73 1.07
CA GLN A 588 26.49 -3.87 0.15
C GLN A 588 25.61 -2.62 0.05
N ARG A 589 25.61 -1.78 1.10
CA ARG A 589 24.89 -0.49 1.11
C ARG A 589 25.68 0.63 0.44
N LEU A 590 27.00 0.49 0.34
CA LEU A 590 27.87 1.45 -0.33
C LEU A 590 27.79 1.30 -1.86
N ASP A 591 27.61 2.42 -2.56
CA ASP A 591 27.86 2.48 -3.99
C ASP A 591 29.37 2.55 -4.24
N ALA A 592 29.93 1.50 -4.86
CA ALA A 592 31.34 1.39 -5.15
C ALA A 592 31.87 2.53 -6.06
N GLY A 593 31.00 3.17 -6.85
CA GLY A 593 31.35 4.32 -7.69
C GLY A 593 31.36 5.65 -6.94
N ALA A 594 30.56 5.78 -5.87
CA ALA A 594 30.43 7.02 -5.11
C ALA A 594 31.50 7.17 -4.01
N ASN A 595 31.91 6.06 -3.37
CA ASN A 595 32.83 6.09 -2.21
C ASN A 595 33.93 4.99 -2.29
N PRO A 596 34.92 5.11 -3.19
CA PRO A 596 35.91 4.06 -3.46
C PRO A 596 36.90 3.79 -2.30
N GLU A 597 37.28 4.81 -1.53
CA GLU A 597 38.23 4.66 -0.42
C GLU A 597 37.63 3.85 0.74
N GLU A 598 36.37 4.11 1.07
CA GLU A 598 35.65 3.42 2.13
C GLU A 598 35.34 1.96 1.73
N PHE A 599 35.01 1.72 0.46
CA PHE A 599 34.86 0.37 -0.09
C PHE A 599 36.15 -0.46 0.02
N GLN A 600 37.32 0.14 -0.26
CA GLN A 600 38.61 -0.54 -0.11
C GLN A 600 38.97 -0.80 1.36
N ARG A 601 38.67 0.16 2.26
CA ARG A 601 38.88 0.02 3.70
C ARG A 601 38.11 -1.17 4.26
N LEU A 602 36.81 -1.24 3.99
CA LEU A 602 35.93 -2.33 4.46
C LEU A 602 36.38 -3.70 3.94
N ASN A 603 36.85 -3.79 2.69
CA ASN A 603 37.41 -5.04 2.16
C ASN A 603 38.69 -5.49 2.88
N ARG A 604 39.61 -4.57 3.21
CA ARG A 604 40.81 -4.91 3.99
C ARG A 604 40.45 -5.42 5.39
N GLU A 605 39.52 -4.75 6.06
CA GLU A 605 39.05 -5.16 7.39
C GLU A 605 38.37 -6.54 7.36
N LEU A 606 37.59 -6.84 6.31
CA LEU A 606 36.98 -8.16 6.11
C LEU A 606 38.01 -9.28 5.90
N MET A 607 39.09 -9.00 5.16
CA MET A 607 40.19 -9.95 4.97
C MET A 607 40.94 -10.22 6.27
N GLN A 608 41.21 -9.17 7.05
CA GLN A 608 41.89 -9.29 8.34
C GLN A 608 41.07 -10.15 9.32
N LEU A 609 39.77 -9.88 9.44
CA LEU A 609 38.86 -10.68 10.26
C LEU A 609 38.79 -12.15 9.80
N GLU A 610 38.88 -12.42 8.50
CA GLU A 610 38.93 -13.80 7.99
C GLU A 610 40.24 -14.52 8.36
N MET A 611 41.38 -13.81 8.36
CA MET A 611 42.66 -14.35 8.82
C MET A 611 42.62 -14.67 10.33
N GLU A 612 42.10 -13.74 11.14
CA GLU A 612 41.94 -13.91 12.59
C GLU A 612 41.00 -15.08 12.94
N ARG A 613 39.91 -15.24 12.19
CA ARG A 613 39.00 -16.39 12.36
C ARG A 613 39.71 -17.72 12.12
N ARG A 614 40.60 -17.76 11.12
CA ARG A 614 41.35 -18.98 10.77
C ARG A 614 42.41 -19.33 11.82
N SER A 615 43.10 -18.34 12.40
CA SER A 615 44.07 -18.60 13.46
C SER A 615 43.41 -19.15 14.73
N LEU A 616 42.20 -18.68 15.07
CA LEU A 616 41.45 -19.25 16.21
C LEU A 616 41.07 -20.72 16.02
N ARG A 617 41.00 -21.20 14.77
CA ARG A 617 40.73 -22.61 14.44
C ARG A 617 42.00 -23.47 14.34
N SER A 618 43.18 -22.86 14.21
CA SER A 618 44.46 -23.59 14.20
C SER A 618 45.04 -23.79 15.60
N ASP A 619 44.63 -22.96 16.56
CA ASP A 619 45.18 -22.91 17.92
C ASP A 619 44.32 -23.65 18.97
N GLY A 620 43.15 -24.17 18.58
CA GLY A 620 42.29 -25.07 19.36
C GLY A 620 42.34 -26.49 18.81
#